data_AF-A0A9P5F5Q1-F1
#
_entry.id   AF-A0A9P5F5Q1-F1
#
_cell.length_a   1.000
_cell.length_b   1.000
_cell.length_c   1.000
_cell.angle_alpha   90.00
_cell.angle_beta   90.00
_cell.angle_gamma   90.00
#
_symmetry.space_group_name_H-M   'P 1'
#
loop_
_entity.id
_entity.type
_entity.pdbx_description
1 polymer ?
#
loop_
_entity_poly.entity_id
_entity_poly.type
_entity_poly.pdbx_seq_one_letter_code
_entity_poly.pdbx_strand_id
1 'polypeptide(L)'
;MDPVTQQDSPLSIAANVAGILTFIVAIFAAVYVRITYLRNSDDEYFRVKASLSWFKTESTWLSELIRAAGERPGARQQHQPEYAMYSFVMDDLIKLEQRILELLAEAETKAAGQDAENQGNWTLVPRSWTFTTNVAMAWLPVRSKTLELVRQREALTGRVQFTQMSMISSRIRDLESKTIRTESKSEESFIRMENQIAEQRAQIHRLEDLVYRLMHRNRLGSTADHP
;
A
#
# COMPACT_ATOMS: atom_id res chain seq x y z
N MET A 1 -10.07 -67.70 64.75
CA MET A 1 -9.37 -67.47 63.48
C MET A 1 -10.09 -66.32 62.83
N ASP A 2 -9.55 -65.13 63.05
CA ASP A 2 -10.17 -63.87 62.63
C ASP A 2 -10.03 -63.70 61.11
N PRO A 3 -11.05 -63.19 60.41
CA PRO A 3 -10.92 -62.86 59.01
C PRO A 3 -9.97 -61.67 58.89
N VAL A 4 -8.88 -61.85 58.16
CA VAL A 4 -8.02 -60.74 57.70
C VAL A 4 -8.88 -59.91 56.74
N THR A 5 -9.58 -58.92 57.29
CA THR A 5 -10.08 -57.80 56.51
C THR A 5 -8.86 -57.03 56.04
N GLN A 6 -8.43 -57.36 54.82
CA GLN A 6 -7.45 -56.60 54.05
C GLN A 6 -8.07 -55.21 53.81
N GLN A 7 -7.90 -54.33 54.80
CA GLN A 7 -8.24 -52.93 54.70
C GLN A 7 -7.21 -52.28 53.79
N ASP A 8 -7.53 -52.20 52.50
CA ASP A 8 -6.78 -51.36 51.57
C ASP A 8 -6.71 -49.96 52.16
N SER A 9 -5.50 -49.53 52.51
CA SER A 9 -5.28 -48.27 53.24
C SER A 9 -5.94 -47.12 52.50
N PRO A 10 -6.74 -46.24 53.16
CA PRO A 10 -7.45 -45.14 52.52
C PRO A 10 -6.50 -44.19 51.78
N LEU A 11 -5.23 -44.12 52.22
CA LEU A 11 -4.16 -43.38 51.56
C LEU A 11 -3.78 -43.97 50.18
N SER A 12 -3.79 -45.30 50.05
CA SER A 12 -3.46 -46.01 48.80
C SER A 12 -4.58 -45.86 47.77
N ILE A 13 -5.84 -45.95 48.23
CA ILE A 13 -7.02 -45.68 47.39
C ILE A 13 -7.01 -44.21 46.93
N ALA A 14 -6.75 -43.26 47.83
CA ALA A 14 -6.67 -41.85 47.50
C ALA A 14 -5.53 -41.54 46.50
N ALA A 15 -4.36 -42.16 46.66
CA ALA A 15 -3.22 -41.97 45.77
C ALA A 15 -3.47 -42.54 44.36
N ASN A 16 -4.10 -43.72 44.25
CA ASN A 16 -4.43 -44.32 42.96
C ASN A 16 -5.52 -43.50 42.23
N VAL A 17 -6.54 -43.06 42.97
CA VAL A 17 -7.60 -42.18 42.44
C VAL A 17 -7.03 -40.83 41.99
N ALA A 18 -6.11 -40.24 42.77
CA ALA A 18 -5.43 -39.00 42.40
C ALA A 18 -4.54 -39.16 41.15
N GLY A 19 -3.84 -40.29 41.02
CA GLY A 19 -3.03 -40.63 39.85
C GLY A 19 -3.86 -40.79 38.59
N ILE A 20 -4.99 -41.50 38.68
CA ILE A 20 -5.94 -41.67 37.57
C ILE A 20 -6.54 -40.32 37.15
N LEU A 21 -6.96 -39.49 38.13
CA LEU A 21 -7.47 -38.15 37.85
C LEU A 21 -6.42 -37.26 37.15
N THR A 22 -5.17 -37.33 37.60
CA THR A 22 -4.07 -36.56 37.00
C THR A 22 -3.78 -37.02 35.58
N PHE A 23 -3.85 -38.33 35.33
CA PHE A 23 -3.69 -38.89 33.99
C PHE A 23 -4.84 -38.47 33.05
N ILE A 24 -6.07 -38.48 33.54
CA ILE A 24 -7.24 -38.01 32.79
C ILE A 24 -7.12 -36.51 32.47
N VAL A 25 -6.74 -35.69 33.46
CA VAL A 25 -6.49 -34.25 33.27
C VAL A 25 -5.36 -34.01 32.27
N ALA A 26 -4.29 -34.83 32.31
CA ALA A 26 -3.20 -34.74 31.35
C ALA A 26 -3.64 -35.07 29.92
N ILE A 27 -4.51 -36.08 29.73
CA ILE A 27 -5.11 -36.39 28.43
C ILE A 27 -5.96 -35.21 27.94
N PHE A 28 -6.84 -34.68 28.79
CA PHE A 28 -7.66 -33.52 28.43
C PHE A 28 -6.81 -32.29 28.11
N ALA A 29 -5.74 -32.05 28.86
CA ALA A 29 -4.81 -30.96 28.60
C ALA A 29 -4.09 -31.14 27.25
N ALA A 30 -3.63 -32.36 26.94
CA ALA A 30 -2.99 -32.66 25.65
C ALA A 30 -3.96 -32.47 24.47
N VAL A 31 -5.21 -32.92 24.62
CA VAL A 31 -6.27 -32.71 23.63
C VAL A 31 -6.60 -31.23 23.49
N TYR A 32 -6.71 -30.50 24.61
CA TYR A 32 -6.99 -29.08 24.63
C TYR A 32 -5.90 -28.25 23.94
N VAL A 33 -4.63 -28.53 24.23
CA VAL A 33 -3.48 -27.87 23.56
C VAL A 33 -3.53 -28.14 22.07
N ARG A 34 -3.81 -29.38 21.65
CA ARG A 34 -3.90 -29.75 20.23
C ARG A 34 -5.04 -29.00 19.52
N ILE A 35 -6.22 -28.95 20.12
CA ILE A 35 -7.38 -28.21 19.57
C ILE A 35 -7.07 -26.72 19.48
N THR A 36 -6.46 -26.14 20.50
CA THR A 36 -6.12 -24.71 20.55
C THR A 36 -5.09 -24.35 19.48
N TYR A 37 -4.09 -25.21 19.27
CA TYR A 37 -3.08 -25.03 18.22
C TYR A 37 -3.67 -25.10 16.80
N LEU A 38 -4.61 -26.02 16.57
CA LEU A 38 -5.31 -26.16 15.29
C LEU A 38 -6.21 -24.94 15.02
N ARG A 39 -6.96 -24.48 16.02
CA ARG A 39 -7.77 -23.25 15.92
C ARG A 39 -6.94 -22.01 15.61
N ASN A 40 -5.82 -21.83 16.29
CA ASN A 40 -4.93 -20.72 16.00
C ASN A 40 -4.38 -20.80 14.57
N SER A 41 -4.14 -22.02 14.06
CA SER A 41 -3.69 -22.23 12.69
C SER A 41 -4.79 -21.91 11.65
N ASP A 42 -6.05 -22.24 11.95
CA ASP A 42 -7.22 -21.85 11.16
C ASP A 42 -7.40 -20.33 11.12
N ASP A 43 -7.32 -19.65 12.26
CA ASP A 43 -7.43 -18.19 12.34
C ASP A 43 -6.34 -17.50 11.50
N GLU A 44 -5.11 -18.03 11.53
CA GLU A 44 -4.02 -17.52 10.70
C GLU A 44 -4.26 -17.75 9.21
N TYR A 45 -4.79 -18.92 8.82
CA TYR A 45 -5.19 -19.21 7.46
C TYR A 45 -6.23 -18.20 6.94
N PHE A 46 -7.28 -17.96 7.71
CA PHE A 46 -8.32 -16.98 7.35
C PHE A 46 -7.79 -15.56 7.30
N ARG A 47 -6.86 -15.18 8.19
CA ARG A 47 -6.17 -13.89 8.15
C ARG A 47 -5.34 -13.71 6.89
N VAL A 48 -4.60 -14.73 6.46
CA VAL A 48 -3.84 -14.68 5.19
C VAL A 48 -4.77 -14.59 3.99
N LYS A 49 -5.90 -15.30 4.00
CA LYS A 49 -6.90 -15.22 2.93
C LYS A 49 -7.54 -13.83 2.85
N ALA A 50 -7.85 -13.23 4.01
CA ALA A 50 -8.34 -11.85 4.09
C ALA A 50 -7.28 -10.84 3.63
N SER A 51 -6.02 -10.98 4.07
CA SER A 51 -4.95 -10.09 3.64
C SER A 51 -4.68 -10.20 2.15
N LEU A 52 -4.80 -11.39 1.56
CA LEU A 52 -4.66 -11.59 0.12
C LEU A 52 -5.75 -10.85 -0.67
N SER A 53 -6.99 -10.85 -0.18
CA SER A 53 -8.06 -10.07 -0.80
C SER A 53 -7.77 -8.56 -0.77
N TRP A 54 -7.22 -8.08 0.36
CA TRP A 54 -6.75 -6.70 0.49
C TRP A 54 -5.58 -6.40 -0.45
N PHE A 55 -4.64 -7.34 -0.57
CA PHE A 55 -3.46 -7.21 -1.41
C PHE A 55 -3.80 -7.05 -2.88
N LYS A 56 -4.83 -7.75 -3.34
CA LYS A 56 -5.36 -7.64 -4.69
C LYS A 56 -6.04 -6.29 -4.94
N THR A 57 -6.82 -5.80 -3.97
CA THR A 57 -7.42 -4.46 -4.08
C THR A 57 -6.34 -3.37 -4.07
N GLU A 58 -5.31 -3.50 -3.24
CA GLU A 58 -4.20 -2.57 -3.17
C GLU A 58 -3.40 -2.54 -4.47
N SER A 59 -3.07 -3.71 -5.05
CA SER A 59 -2.32 -3.77 -6.32
C SER A 59 -3.10 -3.14 -7.48
N THR A 60 -4.42 -3.33 -7.54
CA THR A 60 -5.28 -2.64 -8.51
C THR A 60 -5.36 -1.14 -8.30
N TRP A 61 -5.36 -0.67 -7.06
CA TRP A 61 -5.37 0.75 -6.76
C TRP A 61 -4.02 1.41 -7.10
N LEU A 62 -2.91 0.74 -6.81
CA LEU A 62 -1.55 1.22 -7.13
C LEU A 62 -1.32 1.36 -8.63
N SER A 63 -1.83 0.43 -9.44
CA SER A 63 -1.74 0.50 -10.90
C SER A 63 -2.60 1.64 -11.47
N GLU A 64 -3.80 1.83 -10.94
CA GLU A 64 -4.71 2.90 -11.35
C GLU A 64 -4.16 4.30 -11.04
N LEU A 65 -3.53 4.48 -9.87
CA LEU A 65 -2.90 5.76 -9.51
C LEU A 65 -1.87 6.23 -10.55
N ILE A 66 -1.15 5.30 -11.16
CA ILE A 66 -0.12 5.65 -12.13
C ILE A 66 -0.68 5.80 -13.53
N ARG A 67 -1.73 5.07 -13.88
CA ARG A 67 -2.50 5.37 -15.08
C ARG A 67 -3.03 6.81 -15.03
N ALA A 68 -3.63 7.18 -13.90
CA ALA A 68 -4.10 8.54 -13.65
C ALA A 68 -2.94 9.57 -13.62
N ALA A 69 -1.78 9.20 -13.09
CA ALA A 69 -0.60 10.06 -13.14
C ALA A 69 -0.03 10.18 -14.57
N GLY A 70 -0.12 9.13 -15.40
CA GLY A 70 0.47 9.05 -16.74
C GLY A 70 -0.38 9.64 -17.86
N GLU A 71 -1.70 9.77 -17.68
CA GLU A 71 -2.63 10.27 -18.72
C GLU A 71 -2.58 11.79 -18.97
N ARG A 72 -1.67 12.56 -18.34
CA ARG A 72 -1.52 14.00 -18.66
C ARG A 72 -0.83 14.18 -20.03
N PRO A 73 -1.54 14.74 -21.04
CA PRO A 73 -1.05 14.78 -22.41
C PRO A 73 0.10 15.77 -22.54
N GLY A 74 1.27 15.28 -22.96
CA GLY A 74 2.43 16.12 -23.32
C GLY A 74 3.75 15.81 -22.58
N ALA A 75 3.76 14.89 -21.62
CA ALA A 75 4.99 14.52 -20.92
C ALA A 75 5.70 13.35 -21.62
N ARG A 76 6.99 13.53 -21.91
CA ARG A 76 7.95 12.52 -22.40
C ARG A 76 8.20 11.42 -21.34
N GLN A 77 7.15 10.79 -20.85
CA GLN A 77 7.17 9.92 -19.67
C GLN A 77 7.66 8.50 -19.95
N GLN A 78 7.71 8.09 -21.21
CA GLN A 78 8.12 6.73 -21.58
C GLN A 78 9.62 6.45 -21.35
N HIS A 79 10.42 7.47 -21.01
CA HIS A 79 11.87 7.36 -20.76
C HIS A 79 12.29 7.67 -19.32
N GLN A 80 11.35 7.81 -18.38
CA GLN A 80 11.71 8.08 -16.98
C GLN A 80 12.16 6.79 -16.28
N PRO A 81 13.42 6.71 -15.79
CA PRO A 81 13.94 5.52 -15.11
C PRO A 81 13.13 5.15 -13.86
N GLU A 82 12.43 6.12 -13.26
CA GLU A 82 11.56 5.93 -12.11
C GLU A 82 10.34 5.06 -12.44
N TYR A 83 9.79 5.19 -13.66
CA TYR A 83 8.67 4.37 -14.11
C TYR A 83 9.09 2.92 -14.35
N ALA A 84 10.27 2.71 -14.95
CA ALA A 84 10.82 1.37 -15.17
C ALA A 84 11.14 0.65 -13.85
N MET A 85 11.67 1.39 -12.86
CA MET A 85 11.88 0.85 -11.50
C MET A 85 10.54 0.50 -10.85
N TYR A 86 9.54 1.37 -10.97
CA TYR A 86 8.20 1.11 -10.43
C TYR A 86 7.52 -0.10 -11.07
N SER A 87 7.54 -0.22 -12.41
CA SER A 87 6.93 -1.35 -13.12
C SER A 87 7.57 -2.66 -12.71
N PHE A 88 8.89 -2.67 -12.54
CA PHE A 88 9.63 -3.82 -12.03
C PHE A 88 9.19 -4.23 -10.62
N VAL A 89 9.05 -3.26 -9.70
CA VAL A 89 8.60 -3.56 -8.33
C VAL A 89 7.15 -4.04 -8.30
N MET A 90 6.29 -3.50 -9.17
CA MET A 90 4.90 -3.97 -9.29
C MET A 90 4.82 -5.38 -9.85
N ASP A 91 5.63 -5.73 -10.85
CA ASP A 91 5.71 -7.09 -11.36
C ASP A 91 6.15 -8.07 -10.27
N ASP A 92 7.11 -7.69 -9.43
CA ASP A 92 7.53 -8.51 -8.30
C ASP A 92 6.45 -8.65 -7.22
N LEU A 93 5.66 -7.59 -6.97
CA LEU A 93 4.52 -7.63 -6.05
C LEU A 93 3.44 -8.61 -6.54
N ILE A 94 3.14 -8.61 -7.85
CA ILE A 94 2.20 -9.54 -8.48
C ILE A 94 2.72 -10.98 -8.44
N LYS A 95 4.02 -11.20 -8.70
CA LYS A 95 4.63 -12.54 -8.59
C LYS A 95 4.55 -13.08 -7.16
N LEU A 96 4.75 -12.24 -6.14
CA LEU A 96 4.61 -12.64 -4.74
C LEU A 96 3.16 -13.01 -4.41
N GLU A 97 2.19 -12.22 -4.86
CA GLU A 97 0.75 -12.53 -4.70
C GLU A 97 0.42 -13.88 -5.34
N GLN A 98 0.89 -14.13 -6.57
CA GLN A 98 0.69 -15.39 -7.27
C GLN A 98 1.35 -16.57 -6.55
N ARG A 99 2.53 -16.37 -5.96
CA ARG A 99 3.23 -17.40 -5.16
C ARG A 99 2.47 -17.74 -3.88
N ILE A 100 1.90 -16.73 -3.21
CA ILE A 100 1.06 -16.92 -2.03
C ILE A 100 -0.22 -17.69 -2.41
N LEU A 101 -0.85 -17.34 -3.54
CA LEU A 101 -2.01 -18.04 -4.08
C LEU A 101 -1.71 -19.51 -4.41
N GLU A 102 -0.58 -19.78 -5.05
CA GLU A 102 -0.13 -21.14 -5.40
C GLU A 102 0.03 -22.02 -4.15
N LEU A 103 0.71 -21.49 -3.13
CA LEU A 103 0.91 -22.17 -1.85
C LEU A 103 -0.40 -22.40 -1.09
N LEU A 104 -1.34 -21.45 -1.18
CA LEU A 104 -2.66 -21.57 -0.58
C LEU A 104 -3.49 -22.64 -1.30
N ALA A 105 -3.46 -22.66 -2.64
CA ALA A 105 -4.14 -23.65 -3.46
C ALA A 105 -3.54 -25.06 -3.25
N GLU A 106 -2.22 -25.18 -3.08
CA GLU A 106 -1.56 -26.43 -2.72
C GLU A 106 -2.02 -26.93 -1.35
N ALA A 107 -2.20 -26.04 -0.37
CA ALA A 107 -2.73 -26.41 0.94
C ALA A 107 -4.22 -26.84 0.86
N GLU A 108 -5.05 -26.13 0.09
CA GLU A 108 -6.47 -26.48 -0.12
C GLU A 108 -6.63 -27.83 -0.85
N THR A 109 -5.81 -28.10 -1.88
CA THR A 109 -5.84 -29.38 -2.61
C THR A 109 -5.34 -30.55 -1.78
N LYS A 110 -4.30 -30.35 -0.95
CA LYS A 110 -3.85 -31.37 0.02
C LYS A 110 -4.90 -31.66 1.07
N ALA A 111 -5.58 -30.64 1.58
CA ALA A 111 -6.69 -30.82 2.52
C ALA A 111 -7.85 -31.61 1.89
N ALA A 112 -8.22 -31.30 0.64
CA ALA A 112 -9.26 -32.02 -0.10
C ALA A 112 -8.89 -33.48 -0.41
N GLY A 113 -7.61 -33.77 -0.65
CA GLY A 113 -7.11 -35.15 -0.82
C GLY A 113 -7.12 -35.94 0.50
N GLN A 114 -6.79 -35.28 1.62
CA GLN A 114 -6.80 -35.90 2.95
C GLN A 114 -8.23 -36.21 3.45
N ASP A 115 -9.24 -35.42 3.05
CA ASP A 115 -10.66 -35.70 3.31
C ASP A 115 -11.13 -37.02 2.67
N ALA A 116 -10.56 -37.41 1.53
CA ALA A 116 -10.89 -38.66 0.85
C ALA A 116 -10.20 -39.88 1.49
N GLU A 117 -8.99 -39.71 2.02
CA GLU A 117 -8.18 -40.79 2.61
C GLU A 117 -8.55 -41.06 4.09
N ASN A 118 -8.94 -40.03 4.86
CA ASN A 118 -9.32 -40.16 6.27
C ASN A 118 -10.71 -40.75 6.51
N GLN A 119 -11.52 -41.04 5.47
CA GLN A 119 -12.78 -41.77 5.64
C GLN A 119 -12.58 -43.21 6.17
N GLY A 120 -11.35 -43.74 6.12
CA GLY A 120 -11.02 -45.10 6.57
C GLY A 120 -10.21 -45.21 7.87
N ASN A 121 -9.71 -44.11 8.47
CA ASN A 121 -8.73 -44.19 9.56
C ASN A 121 -9.18 -43.56 10.89
N TRP A 122 -8.73 -44.20 11.97
CA TRP A 122 -9.09 -44.05 13.40
C TRP A 122 -8.79 -42.69 14.05
N THR A 123 -8.82 -41.57 13.34
CA THR A 123 -8.68 -40.25 13.93
C THR A 123 -10.02 -39.79 14.50
N LEU A 124 -10.14 -39.81 15.84
CA LEU A 124 -11.24 -39.27 16.67
C LEU A 124 -11.40 -37.75 16.52
N VAL A 125 -11.59 -37.26 15.30
CA VAL A 125 -11.97 -35.87 15.05
C VAL A 125 -13.48 -35.86 14.81
N PRO A 126 -14.27 -35.12 15.61
CA PRO A 126 -15.70 -34.98 15.37
C PRO A 126 -15.96 -34.52 13.93
N ARG A 127 -16.98 -35.11 13.29
CA ARG A 127 -17.33 -34.88 11.87
C ARG A 127 -17.65 -33.40 11.53
N SER A 128 -17.94 -32.58 12.53
CA SER A 128 -18.15 -31.13 12.39
C SER A 128 -16.84 -30.33 12.34
N TRP A 129 -15.71 -30.93 12.74
CA TRP A 129 -14.39 -30.29 12.79
C TRP A 129 -13.44 -30.82 11.72
N THR A 130 -13.74 -31.94 11.06
CA THR A 130 -12.84 -32.56 10.06
C THR A 130 -12.38 -31.59 8.97
N PHE A 131 -13.28 -30.73 8.47
CA PHE A 131 -12.94 -29.77 7.40
C PHE A 131 -11.92 -28.70 7.85
N THR A 132 -12.13 -28.07 9.01
CA THR A 132 -11.19 -27.03 9.50
C THR A 132 -9.88 -27.67 9.95
N THR A 133 -9.95 -28.83 10.60
CA THR A 133 -8.75 -29.54 11.07
C THR A 133 -7.86 -30.02 9.92
N ASN A 134 -8.44 -30.48 8.80
CA ASN A 134 -7.66 -30.94 7.65
C ASN A 134 -7.00 -29.79 6.89
N VAL A 135 -7.68 -28.64 6.75
CA VAL A 135 -7.07 -27.43 6.20
C VAL A 135 -5.95 -26.93 7.11
N ALA A 136 -6.15 -26.88 8.43
CA ALA A 136 -5.09 -26.54 9.38
C ALA A 136 -3.87 -27.47 9.26
N MET A 137 -4.09 -28.78 9.17
CA MET A 137 -3.01 -29.77 9.05
C MET A 137 -2.24 -29.63 7.73
N ALA A 138 -2.93 -29.36 6.62
CA ALA A 138 -2.29 -29.09 5.32
C ALA A 138 -1.61 -27.72 5.26
N TRP A 139 -2.08 -26.75 6.05
CA TRP A 139 -1.53 -25.40 6.17
C TRP A 139 -0.21 -25.36 6.96
N LEU A 140 -0.08 -26.15 8.04
CA LEU A 140 1.10 -26.17 8.90
C LEU A 140 2.47 -26.21 8.18
N PRO A 141 2.71 -27.09 7.18
CA PRO A 141 4.00 -27.13 6.50
C PRO A 141 4.27 -25.92 5.61
N VAL A 142 3.23 -25.26 5.11
CA VAL A 142 3.34 -24.13 4.17
C VAL A 142 3.31 -22.79 4.90
N ARG A 143 2.75 -22.76 6.11
CA ARG A 143 2.53 -21.59 6.96
C ARG A 143 3.72 -20.67 7.08
N SER A 144 4.89 -21.18 7.48
CA SER A 144 6.08 -20.34 7.71
C SER A 144 6.53 -19.65 6.43
N LYS A 145 6.51 -20.37 5.32
CA LYS A 145 6.84 -19.85 3.99
C LYS A 145 5.83 -18.79 3.55
N THR A 146 4.54 -19.05 3.74
CA THR A 146 3.49 -18.08 3.36
C THR A 146 3.57 -16.81 4.20
N LEU A 147 3.76 -16.92 5.52
CA LEU A 147 3.90 -15.76 6.39
C LEU A 147 5.16 -14.93 6.06
N GLU A 148 6.25 -15.58 5.69
CA GLU A 148 7.45 -14.89 5.22
C GLU A 148 7.21 -14.16 3.90
N LEU A 149 6.50 -14.77 2.94
CA LEU A 149 6.12 -14.11 1.69
C LEU A 149 5.20 -12.92 1.92
N VAL A 150 4.26 -13.02 2.87
CA VAL A 150 3.40 -11.91 3.29
C VAL A 150 4.23 -10.77 3.86
N ARG A 151 5.20 -11.06 4.74
CA ARG A 151 6.13 -10.07 5.31
C ARG A 151 6.99 -9.41 4.23
N GLN A 152 7.48 -10.19 3.26
CA GLN A 152 8.23 -9.68 2.12
C GLN A 152 7.39 -8.74 1.26
N ARG A 153 6.12 -9.08 1.03
CA ARG A 153 5.18 -8.22 0.32
C ARG A 153 4.96 -6.90 1.06
N GLU A 154 4.71 -6.93 2.37
CA GLU A 154 4.53 -5.71 3.18
C GLU A 154 5.77 -4.80 3.12
N ALA A 155 6.96 -5.38 3.17
CA ALA A 155 8.20 -4.61 3.00
C ALA A 155 8.32 -4.00 1.58
N LEU A 156 7.86 -4.71 0.55
CA LEU A 156 7.86 -4.23 -0.82
C LEU A 156 6.84 -3.10 -1.04
N THR A 157 5.65 -3.18 -0.41
CA THR A 157 4.64 -2.11 -0.42
C THR A 157 5.22 -0.78 0.05
N GLY A 158 6.02 -0.78 1.13
CA GLY A 158 6.67 0.45 1.61
C GLY A 158 7.61 1.07 0.56
N ARG A 159 8.33 0.25 -0.21
CA ARG A 159 9.18 0.72 -1.31
C ARG A 159 8.36 1.27 -2.46
N VAL A 160 7.25 0.60 -2.82
CA VAL A 160 6.33 1.07 -3.86
C VAL A 160 5.80 2.47 -3.51
N GLN A 161 5.29 2.65 -2.30
CA GLN A 161 4.79 3.94 -1.83
C GLN A 161 5.88 5.01 -1.84
N PHE A 162 7.11 4.68 -1.44
CA PHE A 162 8.24 5.59 -1.53
C PHE A 162 8.55 6.00 -2.97
N THR A 163 8.58 5.05 -3.91
CA THR A 163 8.80 5.34 -5.34
C THR A 163 7.68 6.14 -5.97
N GLN A 164 6.43 5.93 -5.55
CA GLN A 164 5.30 6.75 -5.97
C GLN A 164 5.45 8.18 -5.46
N MET A 165 5.79 8.34 -4.17
CA MET A 165 5.98 9.66 -3.56
C MET A 165 7.15 10.43 -4.21
N SER A 166 8.24 9.75 -4.55
CA SER A 166 9.36 10.38 -5.26
C SER A 166 8.99 10.77 -6.69
N MET A 167 8.24 9.94 -7.42
CA MET A 167 7.75 10.26 -8.76
C MET A 167 6.80 11.46 -8.72
N ILE A 168 5.87 11.51 -7.76
CA ILE A 168 4.98 12.65 -7.57
C ILE A 168 5.79 13.91 -7.21
N SER A 169 6.74 13.81 -6.29
CA SER A 169 7.58 14.94 -5.87
C SER A 169 8.41 15.51 -7.03
N SER A 170 9.00 14.66 -7.87
CA SER A 170 9.74 15.10 -9.07
C SER A 170 8.85 15.92 -10.01
N ARG A 171 7.60 15.47 -10.20
CA ARG A 171 6.62 16.16 -11.05
C ARG A 171 6.13 17.47 -10.46
N ILE A 172 5.94 17.52 -9.14
CA ILE A 172 5.60 18.77 -8.45
C ILE A 172 6.75 19.78 -8.65
N ARG A 173 8.00 19.36 -8.47
CA ARG A 173 9.17 20.20 -8.71
C ARG A 173 9.26 20.69 -10.17
N ASP A 174 9.00 19.81 -11.13
CA ASP A 174 8.96 20.20 -12.55
C ASP A 174 7.85 21.21 -12.85
N LEU A 175 6.67 21.05 -12.22
CA LEU A 175 5.57 22.01 -12.35
C LEU A 175 5.90 23.35 -11.69
N GLU A 176 6.47 23.33 -10.48
CA GLU A 176 6.93 24.54 -9.79
C GLU A 176 7.95 25.32 -10.65
N SER A 177 8.93 24.62 -11.23
CA SER A 177 9.92 25.25 -12.10
C SER A 177 9.30 25.88 -13.35
N LYS A 178 8.28 25.24 -13.93
CA LYS A 178 7.53 25.77 -15.08
C LYS A 178 6.72 27.00 -14.68
N THR A 179 6.06 26.97 -13.53
CA THR A 179 5.28 28.10 -12.99
C THR A 179 6.20 29.30 -12.74
N ILE A 180 7.33 29.10 -12.06
CA ILE A 180 8.33 30.15 -11.83
C ILE A 180 8.85 30.71 -13.16
N ARG A 181 9.08 29.85 -14.16
CA ARG A 181 9.51 30.28 -15.50
C ARG A 181 8.42 31.09 -16.23
N THR A 182 7.14 30.76 -16.06
CA THR A 182 6.06 31.55 -16.65
C THR A 182 5.87 32.88 -15.93
N GLU A 183 6.02 32.89 -14.61
CA GLU A 183 5.92 34.09 -13.78
C GLU A 183 7.04 35.09 -14.12
N SER A 184 8.29 34.64 -14.11
CA SER A 184 9.45 35.47 -14.54
C SER A 184 9.29 36.02 -15.96
N LYS A 185 8.83 35.21 -16.92
CA LYS A 185 8.54 35.71 -18.28
C LYS A 185 7.44 36.76 -18.29
N SER A 186 6.40 36.58 -17.47
CA SER A 186 5.32 37.56 -17.37
C SER A 186 5.80 38.87 -16.74
N GLU A 187 6.67 38.78 -15.72
CA GLU A 187 7.31 39.92 -15.08
C GLU A 187 8.24 40.68 -16.04
N GLU A 188 9.08 39.95 -16.80
CA GLU A 188 9.91 40.52 -17.88
C GLU A 188 9.05 41.24 -18.93
N SER A 189 7.91 40.65 -19.31
CA SER A 189 6.99 41.27 -20.26
C SER A 189 6.34 42.54 -19.70
N PHE A 190 6.02 42.56 -18.40
CA PHE A 190 5.45 43.71 -17.71
C PHE A 190 6.44 44.87 -17.64
N ILE A 191 7.69 44.60 -17.21
CA ILE A 191 8.77 45.60 -17.18
C ILE A 191 9.01 46.17 -18.58
N ARG A 192 8.96 45.33 -19.62
CA ARG A 192 9.11 45.79 -21.01
C ARG A 192 7.99 46.74 -21.44
N MET A 193 6.75 46.44 -21.07
CA MET A 193 5.61 47.33 -21.35
C MET A 193 5.70 48.63 -20.57
N GLU A 194 6.10 48.59 -19.30
CA GLU A 194 6.29 49.80 -18.48
C GLU A 194 7.35 50.73 -19.09
N ASN A 195 8.47 50.18 -19.54
CA ASN A 195 9.51 50.94 -20.23
C ASN A 195 9.00 51.57 -21.54
N GLN A 196 8.18 50.85 -22.31
CA GLN A 196 7.55 51.40 -23.53
C GLN A 196 6.57 52.53 -23.21
N ILE A 197 5.78 52.40 -22.13
CA ILE A 197 4.86 53.45 -21.69
C ILE A 197 5.63 54.69 -21.23
N ALA A 198 6.72 54.51 -20.49
CA ALA A 198 7.58 55.61 -20.06
C ALA A 198 8.20 56.34 -21.26
N GLU A 199 8.66 55.59 -22.27
CA GLU A 199 9.18 56.15 -23.51
C GLU A 199 8.11 56.92 -24.30
N GLN A 200 6.91 56.35 -24.45
CA GLN A 200 5.77 57.02 -25.10
C GLN A 200 5.38 58.30 -24.37
N ARG A 201 5.30 58.29 -23.03
CA ARG A 201 5.04 59.49 -22.22
C ARG A 201 6.08 60.58 -22.46
N ALA A 202 7.36 60.21 -22.52
CA ALA A 202 8.43 61.17 -22.81
C ALA A 202 8.29 61.76 -24.23
N GLN A 203 7.90 60.97 -25.23
CA GLN A 203 7.64 61.46 -26.58
C GLN A 203 6.42 62.39 -26.63
N ILE A 204 5.34 62.07 -25.91
CA ILE A 204 4.15 62.93 -25.78
C ILE A 204 4.56 64.28 -25.18
N HIS A 205 5.31 64.29 -24.09
CA HIS A 205 5.78 65.55 -23.50
C HIS A 205 6.65 66.38 -24.45
N ARG A 206 7.51 65.75 -25.26
CA ARG A 206 8.26 66.46 -26.30
C ARG A 206 7.35 67.07 -27.37
N LEU A 207 6.31 66.35 -27.79
CA LEU A 207 5.33 66.85 -28.76
C LEU A 207 4.51 68.00 -28.17
N GLU A 208 4.08 67.89 -26.91
CA GLU A 208 3.40 68.95 -26.17
C GLU A 208 4.27 70.21 -26.13
N ASP A 209 5.55 70.10 -25.76
CA ASP A 209 6.50 71.22 -25.72
C ASP A 209 6.67 71.91 -27.09
N LEU A 210 6.77 71.13 -28.17
CA LEU A 210 6.84 71.66 -29.54
C LEU A 210 5.57 72.41 -29.92
N VAL A 211 4.40 71.85 -29.60
CA VAL A 211 3.10 72.50 -29.83
C VAL A 211 2.98 73.78 -29.01
N TYR A 212 3.37 73.77 -27.74
CA TYR A 212 3.39 74.95 -26.88
C TYR A 212 4.26 76.06 -27.46
N ARG A 213 5.48 75.75 -27.92
CA ARG A 213 6.38 76.72 -28.57
C ARG A 213 5.79 77.27 -29.87
N LEU A 214 5.20 76.42 -30.70
CA LEU A 214 4.62 76.84 -31.99
C LEU A 214 3.40 77.73 -31.78
N MET A 215 2.52 77.40 -30.84
CA MET A 215 1.40 78.27 -30.43
C MET A 215 1.87 79.62 -29.90
N HIS A 216 2.87 79.65 -29.00
CA HIS A 216 3.38 80.91 -28.47
C HIS A 216 4.05 81.77 -29.54
N ARG A 217 4.77 81.16 -30.49
CA ARG A 217 5.37 81.86 -31.63
C ARG A 217 4.31 82.47 -32.56
N ASN A 218 3.22 81.74 -32.87
CA ASN A 218 2.12 82.27 -33.67
C ASN A 218 1.38 83.41 -32.96
N ARG A 219 1.24 83.33 -31.63
CA ARG A 219 0.58 84.37 -30.83
C ARG A 219 1.39 85.67 -30.79
N LEU A 220 2.71 85.59 -30.72
CA LEU A 220 3.60 86.76 -30.79
C LEU A 220 3.67 87.38 -32.21
N GLY A 221 3.54 86.56 -33.26
CA GLY A 221 3.43 87.03 -34.64
C GLY A 221 2.12 87.77 -34.91
N SER A 222 0.99 87.29 -34.38
CA SER A 222 -0.32 87.94 -34.58
C SER A 222 -0.47 89.28 -33.84
N THR A 223 0.32 89.54 -32.79
CA THR A 223 0.32 90.83 -32.09
C THR A 223 1.23 91.88 -32.73
N ALA A 224 2.07 91.49 -33.69
CA ALA A 224 2.95 92.41 -34.42
C ALA A 224 2.30 92.98 -35.70
N ASP A 225 1.14 92.46 -36.10
CA ASP A 225 0.44 92.81 -37.36
C ASP A 225 -0.85 93.64 -37.17
N HIS A 226 -1.06 94.24 -36.00
CA HIS A 226 -2.11 95.25 -35.82
C HIS A 226 -1.49 96.62 -35.46
N PRO A 227 -1.57 97.63 -36.35
CA PRO A 227 -1.22 99.03 -36.03
C PRO A 227 -2.23 99.69 -35.09
#